data_AF-A0A534WP41-F1
#
_entry.id   AF-A0A534WP41-F1
#
_cell.length_a   1.000
_cell.length_b   1.000
_cell.length_c   1.000
_cell.angle_alpha   90.00
_cell.angle_beta   90.00
_cell.angle_gamma   90.00
#
_symmetry.space_group_name_H-M   'P 1'
#
loop_
_entity.id
_entity.type
_entity.pdbx_description
1 polymer ?
#
loop_
_entity_poly.entity_id
_entity_poly.type
_entity_poly.pdbx_seq_one_letter_code
_entity_poly.pdbx_strand_id
1 'polypeptide(L)'
;MAETGALVGGTPARGGLFAGPSERTERSRLFREDRFLTRARALFYARLAFLVLGLGVIGVPSWSAAFGVGGPKAFAVYLVMVAYSAANYVFLARKTVGKALTFATLCADLCVLVWLVSITGGLRSPLLAAQLLFTILFVVLFPTPFSVVPPLLTFPVVAKLDQVLGGHAAVQIDLFILLWYSAINCILVYVMVYLNERDRLKHRELQKLSSALRDMAIVDERNRLAREIHDGLGGVLSSVVIQSEYLLNMIDGSEVRARISGSSEARAAILPTIRKELCDLHQAAEDSIEELRRSLRMMKEDF
;
A
#
# COMPACT_ATOMS: atom_id res chain seq x y z
N MET A 1 9.31 43.69 23.99
CA MET A 1 10.48 42.78 23.79
C MET A 1 9.90 41.46 23.28
N ALA A 2 9.74 41.35 21.96
CA ALA A 2 10.65 40.66 21.02
C ALA A 2 10.46 39.12 21.12
N GLU A 3 9.62 38.53 20.27
CA GLU A 3 9.93 37.92 18.96
C GLU A 3 10.70 36.59 19.03
N THR A 4 10.03 35.50 18.68
CA THR A 4 10.44 34.39 17.77
C THR A 4 9.34 33.31 17.87
N GLY A 5 8.59 32.89 16.84
CA GLY A 5 8.90 32.83 15.42
C GLY A 5 9.25 31.40 15.03
N ALA A 6 8.27 30.48 14.98
CA ALA A 6 8.45 29.15 14.38
C ALA A 6 7.17 28.71 13.65
N LEU A 7 7.03 29.24 12.43
CA LEU A 7 6.21 28.68 11.37
C LEU A 7 6.79 27.33 10.96
N VAL A 8 6.06 26.23 11.20
CA VAL A 8 6.26 24.98 10.46
C VAL A 8 5.04 24.78 9.57
N GLY A 9 5.16 25.31 8.36
CA GLY A 9 4.22 25.07 7.27
C GLY A 9 4.27 23.60 6.86
N GLY A 10 3.23 22.85 7.19
CA GLY A 10 2.93 21.58 6.55
C GLY A 10 2.39 21.84 5.15
N THR A 11 3.28 21.89 4.14
CA THR A 11 2.87 21.82 2.73
C THR A 11 2.20 20.47 2.46
N PRO A 12 0.96 20.42 1.95
CA PRO A 12 0.41 19.17 1.44
C PRO A 12 1.20 18.74 0.20
N ALA A 13 1.66 17.49 0.22
CA ALA A 13 2.46 16.90 -0.83
C ALA A 13 1.79 17.05 -2.20
N ARG A 14 2.41 17.85 -3.08
CA ARG A 14 2.15 17.82 -4.52
C ARG A 14 2.46 16.41 -5.02
N GLY A 15 1.43 15.60 -5.19
CA GLY A 15 1.48 14.32 -5.90
C GLY A 15 1.75 14.56 -7.38
N GLY A 16 2.99 14.92 -7.72
CA GLY A 16 3.43 15.16 -9.08
C GLY A 16 3.35 13.89 -9.92
N LEU A 17 2.83 14.05 -11.14
CA LEU A 17 2.79 13.07 -12.22
C LEU A 17 4.19 12.53 -12.64
N PHE A 18 5.27 13.08 -12.06
CA PHE A 18 6.67 12.79 -12.37
C PHE A 18 7.41 12.16 -11.19
N ALA A 19 6.82 11.16 -10.53
CA ALA A 19 7.61 10.26 -9.69
C ALA A 19 8.61 9.53 -10.61
N GLY A 20 9.90 9.89 -10.51
CA GLY A 20 10.96 9.31 -11.31
C GLY A 20 11.00 7.78 -11.17
N PRO A 21 11.63 7.05 -12.12
CA PRO A 21 11.73 5.59 -12.07
C PRO A 21 12.27 5.07 -10.73
N SER A 22 13.17 5.84 -10.09
CA SER A 22 13.72 5.61 -8.75
C SER A 22 12.66 5.67 -7.65
N GLU A 23 11.86 6.75 -7.58
CA GLU A 23 10.82 6.93 -6.55
C GLU A 23 9.70 5.89 -6.67
N ARG A 24 9.31 5.53 -7.90
CA ARG A 24 8.29 4.49 -8.14
C ARG A 24 8.80 3.10 -7.71
N THR A 25 10.08 2.84 -7.93
CA THR A 25 10.77 1.62 -7.47
C THR A 25 10.91 1.58 -5.95
N GLU A 26 11.19 2.72 -5.32
CA GLU A 26 11.33 2.81 -3.87
C GLU A 26 9.99 2.66 -3.15
N ARG A 27 8.94 3.33 -3.64
CA ARG A 27 7.58 3.21 -3.09
C ARG A 27 7.06 1.78 -3.20
N SER A 28 7.28 1.11 -4.33
CA SER A 28 6.89 -0.30 -4.51
C SER A 28 7.70 -1.27 -3.64
N ARG A 29 8.97 -0.96 -3.32
CA ARG A 29 9.75 -1.71 -2.32
C ARG A 29 9.18 -1.55 -0.92
N LEU A 30 8.89 -0.32 -0.49
CA LEU A 30 8.31 -0.03 0.83
C LEU A 30 6.96 -0.73 1.02
N PHE A 31 6.05 -0.67 0.04
CA PHE A 31 4.77 -1.38 0.11
C PHE A 31 4.91 -2.91 0.22
N ARG A 32 5.90 -3.50 -0.44
CA ARG A 32 6.17 -4.94 -0.34
C ARG A 32 6.81 -5.30 1.01
N GLU A 33 7.56 -4.38 1.60
CA GLU A 33 8.15 -4.50 2.93
C GLU A 33 7.07 -4.47 4.02
N ASP A 34 6.14 -3.52 3.98
CA ASP A 34 5.04 -3.42 4.95
C ASP A 34 4.10 -4.64 4.92
N ARG A 35 3.84 -5.16 3.72
CA ARG A 35 3.05 -6.39 3.55
C ARG A 35 3.76 -7.60 4.13
N PHE A 36 5.08 -7.69 3.97
CA PHE A 36 5.88 -8.76 4.57
C PHE A 36 5.90 -8.64 6.09
N LEU A 37 6.11 -7.45 6.65
CA LEU A 37 6.11 -7.21 8.09
C LEU A 37 4.76 -7.54 8.73
N THR A 38 3.66 -7.15 8.09
CA THR A 38 2.30 -7.48 8.56
C THR A 38 2.07 -9.00 8.59
N ARG A 39 2.44 -9.70 7.52
CA ARG A 39 2.33 -11.17 7.43
C ARG A 39 3.24 -11.87 8.43
N ALA A 40 4.46 -11.38 8.63
CA ALA A 40 5.42 -11.95 9.55
C ALA A 40 5.03 -11.72 11.02
N ARG A 41 4.37 -10.60 11.35
CA ARG A 41 3.74 -10.40 12.67
C ARG A 41 2.59 -11.38 12.89
N ALA A 42 1.72 -11.59 11.90
CA ALA A 42 0.65 -12.60 12.01
C ALA A 42 1.22 -14.02 12.23
N LEU A 43 2.33 -14.35 11.56
CA LEU A 43 3.06 -15.61 11.77
C LEU A 43 3.60 -15.73 13.19
N PHE A 44 4.17 -14.67 13.75
CA PHE A 44 4.64 -14.68 15.13
C PHE A 44 3.50 -14.97 16.11
N TYR A 45 2.33 -14.35 15.93
CA TYR A 45 1.15 -14.64 16.75
C TYR A 45 0.64 -16.07 16.58
N ALA A 46 0.64 -16.59 15.34
CA ALA A 46 0.28 -17.99 15.09
C ALA A 46 1.25 -18.97 15.76
N ARG A 47 2.56 -18.70 15.71
CA ARG A 47 3.58 -19.48 16.43
C ARG A 47 3.41 -19.40 17.94
N LEU A 48 3.15 -18.20 18.47
CA LEU A 48 2.92 -18.00 19.89
C LEU A 48 1.71 -18.82 20.36
N ALA A 49 0.61 -18.81 19.59
CA ALA A 49 -0.56 -19.63 19.89
C ALA A 49 -0.23 -21.14 19.89
N PHE A 50 0.57 -21.60 18.93
CA PHE A 50 1.02 -23.00 18.88
C PHE A 50 1.95 -23.36 20.05
N LEU A 51 2.85 -22.45 20.44
CA LEU A 51 3.71 -22.62 21.62
C LEU A 51 2.90 -22.64 22.92
N VAL A 52 1.83 -21.86 23.03
CA VAL A 52 0.93 -21.90 24.20
C VAL A 52 0.19 -23.24 24.26
N LEU A 53 -0.29 -23.74 23.13
CA LEU A 53 -0.90 -25.08 23.06
C LEU A 53 0.12 -26.18 23.40
N GLY A 54 1.34 -26.09 22.88
CA GLY A 54 2.43 -27.02 23.21
C GLY A 54 2.79 -27.02 24.70
N LEU A 55 2.80 -25.85 25.34
CA LEU A 55 2.97 -25.74 26.79
C LEU A 55 1.83 -26.40 27.55
N GLY A 56 0.58 -26.25 27.07
CA GLY A 56 -0.57 -26.94 27.63
C GLY A 56 -0.45 -28.46 27.56
N VAL A 57 0.06 -28.98 26.44
CA VAL A 57 0.31 -30.43 26.26
C VAL A 57 1.41 -30.95 27.19
N ILE A 58 2.48 -30.19 27.41
CA ILE A 58 3.58 -30.57 28.32
C ILE A 58 3.16 -30.41 29.79
N GLY A 59 2.39 -29.38 30.11
CA GLY A 59 1.99 -29.03 31.48
C GLY A 59 0.94 -29.96 32.07
N VAL A 60 0.13 -30.61 31.24
CA VAL A 60 -0.88 -31.59 31.68
C VAL A 60 -0.27 -33.00 31.66
N PRO A 61 -0.06 -33.66 32.81
CA PRO A 61 0.64 -34.95 32.88
C PRO A 61 -0.04 -36.07 32.09
N SER A 62 -1.37 -36.08 32.02
CA SER A 62 -2.13 -37.07 31.25
C SER A 62 -1.92 -36.92 29.74
N TRP A 63 -1.75 -35.68 29.25
CA TRP A 63 -1.48 -35.40 27.84
C TRP A 63 0.00 -35.66 27.51
N SER A 64 0.92 -35.19 28.35
CA SER A 64 2.35 -35.49 28.21
C SER A 64 2.61 -37.01 28.16
N ALA A 65 1.92 -37.79 28.99
CA ALA A 65 1.98 -39.25 28.96
C ALA A 65 1.35 -39.84 27.69
N ALA A 66 0.20 -39.33 27.24
CA ALA A 66 -0.46 -39.79 26.01
C ALA A 66 0.35 -39.53 24.74
N PHE A 67 1.11 -38.44 24.70
CA PHE A 67 1.99 -38.10 23.58
C PHE A 67 3.39 -38.73 23.69
N GLY A 68 3.75 -39.36 24.82
CA GLY A 68 5.12 -39.85 25.04
C GLY A 68 6.17 -38.72 25.12
N VAL A 69 5.72 -37.48 25.23
CA VAL A 69 6.57 -36.28 25.31
C VAL A 69 6.75 -35.95 26.79
N GLY A 70 7.53 -36.79 27.47
CA GLY A 70 7.85 -36.65 28.89
C GLY A 70 9.33 -36.39 29.13
N GLY A 71 9.65 -35.56 30.12
CA GLY A 71 11.01 -35.37 30.63
C GLY A 71 11.73 -34.08 30.20
N PRO A 72 12.93 -33.85 30.75
CA PRO A 72 13.66 -32.58 30.63
C PRO A 72 14.04 -32.21 29.19
N LYS A 73 14.13 -33.19 28.28
CA LYS A 73 14.44 -32.97 26.86
C LYS A 73 13.31 -32.22 26.13
N ALA A 74 12.05 -32.55 26.39
CA ALA A 74 10.90 -31.88 25.78
C ALA A 74 10.81 -30.42 26.23
N PHE A 75 11.08 -30.17 27.51
CA PHE A 75 11.12 -28.83 28.08
C PHE A 75 12.27 -27.99 27.49
N ALA A 76 13.45 -28.60 27.30
CA ALA A 76 14.59 -27.94 26.66
C ALA A 76 14.30 -27.56 25.20
N VAL A 77 13.68 -28.46 24.42
CA VAL A 77 13.27 -28.18 23.04
C VAL A 77 12.25 -27.04 22.99
N TYR A 78 11.25 -27.04 23.90
CA TYR A 78 10.28 -25.97 24.02
C TYR A 78 10.93 -24.60 24.32
N LEU A 79 11.87 -24.56 25.27
CA LEU A 79 12.56 -23.34 25.67
C LEU A 79 13.42 -22.79 24.52
N VAL A 80 14.10 -23.68 23.78
CA VAL A 80 14.80 -23.32 22.53
C VAL A 80 13.82 -22.75 21.50
N MET A 81 12.63 -23.35 21.38
CA MET A 81 11.56 -22.92 20.46
C MET A 81 11.09 -21.49 20.73
N VAL A 82 10.87 -21.16 22.00
CA VAL A 82 10.51 -19.82 22.45
C VAL A 82 11.67 -18.85 22.20
N ALA A 83 12.90 -19.24 22.53
CA ALA A 83 14.08 -18.38 22.40
C ALA A 83 14.35 -17.97 20.95
N TYR A 84 14.31 -18.90 19.99
CA TYR A 84 14.52 -18.53 18.59
C TYR A 84 13.31 -17.80 17.98
N SER A 85 12.07 -18.05 18.44
CA SER A 85 10.91 -17.26 17.99
C SER A 85 10.97 -15.81 18.48
N ALA A 86 11.41 -15.60 19.72
CA ALA A 86 11.67 -14.27 20.26
C ALA A 86 12.81 -13.57 19.50
N ALA A 87 13.91 -14.28 19.22
CA ALA A 87 15.00 -13.76 18.40
C ALA A 87 14.50 -13.38 16.99
N ASN A 88 13.69 -14.22 16.35
CA ASN A 88 13.12 -13.94 15.04
C ASN A 88 12.26 -12.67 15.02
N TYR A 89 11.50 -12.40 16.09
CA TYR A 89 10.71 -11.17 16.22
C TYR A 89 11.60 -9.92 16.33
N VAL A 90 12.67 -9.98 17.12
CA VAL A 90 13.62 -8.87 17.28
C VAL A 90 14.38 -8.59 15.99
N PHE A 91 14.80 -9.63 15.27
CA PHE A 91 15.55 -9.50 14.02
C PHE A 91 14.65 -9.24 12.79
N LEU A 92 13.34 -9.26 12.95
CA LEU A 92 12.36 -8.99 11.89
C LEU A 92 12.51 -7.57 11.30
N ALA A 93 13.06 -6.64 12.07
CA ALA A 93 13.33 -5.26 11.65
C ALA A 93 14.49 -5.14 10.63
N ARG A 94 15.38 -6.14 10.49
CA ARG A 94 16.52 -6.10 9.55
C ARG A 94 16.16 -6.69 8.18
N LYS A 95 16.21 -5.85 7.14
CA LYS A 95 15.73 -6.05 5.75
C LYS A 95 16.02 -7.41 5.08
N THR A 96 17.26 -7.88 5.07
CA THR A 96 17.68 -9.12 4.37
C THR A 96 17.76 -10.32 5.30
N VAL A 97 18.21 -10.08 6.54
CA VAL A 97 18.36 -11.12 7.55
C VAL A 97 17.01 -11.61 8.04
N GLY A 98 16.01 -10.73 8.20
CA GLY A 98 14.68 -11.11 8.70
C GLY A 98 13.96 -12.13 7.81
N LYS A 99 14.09 -12.03 6.48
CA LYS A 99 13.49 -13.00 5.55
C LYS A 99 14.20 -14.36 5.58
N ALA A 100 15.52 -14.36 5.59
CA ALA A 100 16.30 -15.59 5.66
C ALA A 100 16.12 -16.27 7.03
N LEU A 101 16.06 -15.50 8.11
CA LEU A 101 15.88 -15.97 9.48
C LEU A 101 14.46 -16.50 9.73
N THR A 102 13.43 -15.82 9.22
CA THR A 102 12.05 -16.34 9.28
C THR A 102 11.92 -17.67 8.54
N PHE A 103 12.54 -17.79 7.37
CA PHE A 103 12.59 -19.04 6.63
C PHE A 103 13.36 -20.14 7.39
N ALA A 104 14.56 -19.82 7.90
CA ALA A 104 15.39 -20.76 8.65
C ALA A 104 14.68 -21.25 9.93
N THR A 105 14.03 -20.35 10.67
CA THR A 105 13.27 -20.72 11.87
C THR A 105 12.02 -21.54 11.53
N LEU A 106 11.36 -21.30 10.40
CA LEU A 106 10.25 -22.14 9.92
C LEU A 106 10.72 -23.55 9.55
N CYS A 107 11.89 -23.67 8.93
CA CYS A 107 12.50 -24.98 8.68
C CYS A 107 12.88 -25.68 9.99
N ALA A 108 13.39 -24.95 10.98
CA ALA A 108 13.66 -25.49 12.31
C ALA A 108 12.39 -25.98 13.01
N ASP A 109 11.29 -25.21 12.96
CA ASP A 109 9.97 -25.62 13.48
C ASP A 109 9.52 -26.94 12.83
N LEU A 110 9.71 -27.06 11.51
CA LEU A 110 9.37 -28.24 10.73
C LEU A 110 10.20 -29.46 11.14
N CYS A 111 11.51 -29.29 11.36
CA CYS A 111 12.38 -30.36 11.87
C CYS A 111 11.97 -30.82 13.27
N VAL A 112 11.63 -29.87 14.17
CA VAL A 112 11.12 -30.18 15.51
C VAL A 112 9.81 -30.95 15.41
N LEU A 113 8.89 -30.55 14.52
CA LEU A 113 7.64 -31.27 14.28
C LEU A 113 7.90 -32.71 13.80
N VAL A 114 8.80 -32.91 12.83
CA VAL A 114 9.16 -34.25 12.32
C VAL A 114 9.75 -35.12 13.43
N TRP A 115 10.63 -34.56 14.26
CA TRP A 115 11.20 -35.26 15.41
C TRP A 115 10.11 -35.67 16.42
N LEU A 116 9.16 -34.78 16.70
CA LEU A 116 8.08 -35.01 17.65
C LEU A 116 7.06 -36.04 17.11
N VAL A 117 6.74 -36.00 15.81
CA VAL A 117 5.94 -37.02 15.12
C VAL A 117 6.62 -38.40 15.20
N SER A 118 7.94 -38.46 15.05
CA SER A 118 8.69 -39.71 15.14
C SER A 118 8.63 -40.36 16.53
N ILE A 119 8.53 -39.57 17.61
CA ILE A 119 8.47 -40.08 18.99
C ILE A 119 7.04 -40.47 19.38
N THR A 120 6.04 -39.77 18.84
CA THR A 120 4.62 -39.87 19.24
C THR A 120 3.84 -40.96 18.48
N GLY A 121 4.51 -41.81 17.71
CA GLY A 121 3.89 -42.92 16.97
C GLY A 121 3.75 -42.71 15.45
N GLY A 122 4.60 -41.86 14.86
CA GLY A 122 4.81 -41.78 13.42
C GLY A 122 3.56 -41.33 12.65
N LEU A 123 3.21 -42.07 11.59
CA LEU A 123 2.13 -41.72 10.67
C LEU A 123 0.73 -41.70 11.30
N ARG A 124 0.54 -42.36 12.44
CA ARG A 124 -0.75 -42.41 13.16
C ARG A 124 -0.89 -41.33 14.22
N SER A 125 0.15 -40.53 14.44
CA SER A 125 0.10 -39.45 15.42
C SER A 125 -0.87 -38.36 14.97
N PRO A 126 -1.72 -37.82 15.87
CA PRO A 126 -2.59 -36.68 15.55
C PRO A 126 -1.79 -35.40 15.28
N LEU A 127 -0.49 -35.40 15.58
CA LEU A 127 0.46 -34.32 15.33
C LEU A 127 0.80 -34.17 13.84
N LEU A 128 0.50 -35.17 13.01
CA LEU A 128 0.62 -35.06 11.54
C LEU A 128 -0.33 -33.97 11.00
N ALA A 129 -1.48 -33.73 11.63
CA ALA A 129 -2.37 -32.63 11.26
C ALA A 129 -1.72 -31.25 11.48
N ALA A 130 -0.81 -31.10 12.45
CA ALA A 130 -0.08 -29.84 12.65
C ALA A 130 0.85 -29.53 11.46
N GLN A 131 1.24 -30.53 10.67
CA GLN A 131 2.00 -30.32 9.43
C GLN A 131 1.19 -29.53 8.38
N LEU A 132 -0.13 -29.72 8.32
CA LEU A 132 -1.01 -28.94 7.45
C LEU A 132 -1.02 -27.46 7.87
N LEU A 133 -1.02 -27.17 9.18
CA LEU A 133 -0.91 -25.82 9.71
C LEU A 133 0.40 -25.16 9.27
N PHE A 134 1.54 -25.86 9.40
CA PHE A 134 2.83 -25.34 8.93
C PHE A 134 2.85 -25.12 7.42
N THR A 135 2.19 -25.98 6.63
CA THR A 135 2.05 -25.77 5.18
C THR A 135 1.31 -24.46 4.88
N ILE A 136 0.21 -24.18 5.59
CA ILE A 136 -0.54 -22.91 5.45
C ILE A 136 0.37 -21.72 5.79
N LEU A 137 1.12 -21.79 6.89
CA LEU A 137 2.02 -20.72 7.31
C LEU A 137 3.11 -20.44 6.27
N PHE A 138 3.68 -21.47 5.65
CA PHE A 138 4.67 -21.32 4.58
C PHE A 138 4.09 -20.62 3.35
N VAL A 139 2.92 -21.03 2.87
CA VAL A 139 2.32 -20.46 1.66
C VAL A 139 1.83 -19.02 1.87
N VAL A 140 1.27 -18.72 3.05
CA VAL A 140 0.81 -17.36 3.41
C VAL A 140 1.99 -16.38 3.47
N LEU A 141 3.11 -16.81 4.08
CA LEU A 141 4.27 -15.95 4.30
C LEU A 141 5.10 -15.75 3.04
N PHE A 142 5.35 -16.83 2.29
CA PHE A 142 6.14 -16.81 1.08
C PHE A 142 5.30 -17.30 -0.11
N PRO A 143 4.63 -16.37 -0.82
CA PRO A 143 3.85 -16.68 -2.02
C PRO A 143 4.75 -16.96 -3.23
N THR A 144 5.71 -17.86 -3.07
CA THR A 144 6.64 -18.32 -4.10
C THR A 144 6.55 -19.83 -4.21
N PRO A 145 6.52 -20.40 -5.44
CA PRO A 145 6.34 -21.84 -5.64
C PRO A 145 7.42 -22.68 -4.94
N PHE A 146 8.63 -22.13 -4.80
CA PHE A 146 9.74 -22.78 -4.10
C PHE A 146 9.56 -22.90 -2.57
N SER A 147 8.72 -22.07 -1.95
CA SER A 147 8.52 -22.08 -0.50
C SER A 147 7.59 -23.20 -0.03
N VAL A 148 6.96 -23.90 -0.96
CA VAL A 148 6.11 -25.07 -0.70
C VAL A 148 6.93 -26.36 -0.62
N VAL A 149 8.15 -26.35 -1.16
CA VAL A 149 9.03 -27.52 -1.22
C VAL A 149 9.38 -28.06 0.17
N PRO A 150 9.74 -27.25 1.19
CA PRO A 150 10.07 -27.79 2.51
C PRO A 150 8.89 -28.50 3.18
N PRO A 151 7.66 -27.93 3.26
CA PRO A 151 6.49 -28.66 3.75
C PRO A 151 6.20 -29.94 2.95
N LEU A 152 6.35 -29.93 1.63
CA LEU A 152 6.08 -31.11 0.81
C LEU A 152 7.08 -32.25 1.06
N LEU A 153 8.35 -31.92 1.31
CA LEU A 153 9.41 -32.87 1.65
C LEU A 153 9.25 -33.53 3.01
N THR A 154 8.42 -32.99 3.91
CA THR A 154 8.21 -33.63 5.22
C THR A 154 7.52 -34.98 5.13
N PHE A 155 6.61 -35.20 4.17
CA PHE A 155 5.94 -36.48 3.99
C PHE A 155 6.90 -37.63 3.67
N PRO A 156 7.78 -37.55 2.64
CA PRO A 156 8.74 -38.61 2.37
C PRO A 156 9.75 -38.78 3.51
N VAL A 157 10.10 -37.70 4.22
CA VAL A 157 11.00 -37.78 5.40
C VAL A 157 10.34 -38.52 6.56
N VAL A 158 9.09 -38.19 6.90
CA VAL A 158 8.34 -38.88 7.97
C VAL A 158 8.12 -40.34 7.59
N ALA A 159 7.75 -40.65 6.35
CA ALA A 159 7.58 -42.03 5.88
C ALA A 159 8.88 -42.84 5.96
N LYS A 160 10.02 -42.24 5.57
CA LYS A 160 11.34 -42.89 5.68
C LYS A 160 11.76 -43.10 7.13
N LEU A 161 11.53 -42.12 8.00
CA LEU A 161 11.83 -42.24 9.43
C LEU A 161 10.97 -43.32 10.09
N ASP A 162 9.68 -43.38 9.77
CA ASP A 162 8.77 -44.41 10.28
C ASP A 162 9.19 -45.82 9.82
N GLN A 163 9.61 -45.97 8.56
CA GLN A 163 10.14 -47.22 8.02
C GLN A 163 11.45 -47.66 8.69
N VAL A 164 12.34 -46.71 9.02
CA VAL A 164 13.68 -46.99 9.57
C VAL A 164 13.66 -47.17 11.10
N LEU A 165 12.91 -46.35 11.85
CA LEU A 165 12.82 -46.44 13.30
C LEU A 165 11.74 -47.42 13.77
N GLY A 166 10.63 -47.50 13.05
CA GLY A 166 9.48 -48.30 13.46
C GLY A 166 9.60 -49.78 13.08
N GLY A 167 10.37 -50.13 12.04
CA GLY A 167 10.52 -51.52 11.58
C GLY A 167 9.26 -52.19 11.04
N HIS A 168 8.14 -51.46 10.93
CA HIS A 168 6.88 -51.95 10.39
C HIS A 168 6.92 -51.86 8.86
N ALA A 169 6.60 -52.96 8.17
CA ALA A 169 6.30 -52.89 6.74
C ALA A 169 5.06 -52.03 6.55
N ALA A 170 5.11 -51.05 5.64
CA ALA A 170 4.02 -50.10 5.40
C ALA A 170 2.69 -50.86 5.21
N VAL A 171 1.81 -50.77 6.20
CA VAL A 171 0.50 -51.43 6.16
C VAL A 171 -0.41 -50.57 5.27
N GLN A 172 -1.41 -51.19 4.64
CA GLN A 172 -2.37 -50.50 3.76
C GLN A 172 -2.98 -49.22 4.38
N ILE A 173 -3.13 -49.18 5.70
CA ILE A 173 -3.62 -48.02 6.46
C ILE A 173 -2.61 -46.85 6.43
N ASP A 174 -1.32 -47.12 6.55
CA ASP A 174 -0.30 -46.07 6.61
C ASP A 174 -0.09 -45.44 5.22
N LEU A 175 -0.20 -46.26 4.16
CA LEU A 175 -0.26 -45.79 2.78
C LEU A 175 -1.50 -44.93 2.53
N PHE A 176 -2.67 -45.33 3.06
CA PHE A 176 -3.90 -44.55 2.94
C PHE A 176 -3.77 -43.18 3.65
N ILE A 177 -3.23 -43.16 4.87
CA ILE A 177 -2.97 -41.90 5.61
C ILE A 177 -2.02 -41.00 4.82
N LEU A 178 -0.91 -41.53 4.31
CA LEU A 178 0.06 -40.77 3.53
C LEU A 178 -0.57 -40.19 2.26
N LEU A 179 -1.31 -41.02 1.52
CA LEU A 179 -2.03 -40.61 0.31
C LEU A 179 -3.05 -39.50 0.64
N TRP A 180 -3.81 -39.66 1.73
CA TRP A 180 -4.87 -38.73 2.13
C TRP A 180 -4.31 -37.37 2.53
N TYR A 181 -3.29 -37.34 3.41
CA TYR A 181 -2.66 -36.09 3.80
C TYR A 181 -1.89 -35.43 2.66
N SER A 182 -1.25 -36.21 1.78
CA SER A 182 -0.62 -35.69 0.56
C SER A 182 -1.65 -35.05 -0.38
N ALA A 183 -2.81 -35.70 -0.59
CA ALA A 183 -3.90 -35.16 -1.39
C ALA A 183 -4.44 -33.85 -0.81
N ILE A 184 -4.73 -33.81 0.50
CA ILE A 184 -5.17 -32.59 1.18
C ILE A 184 -4.11 -31.48 1.06
N ASN A 185 -2.83 -31.81 1.25
CA ASN A 185 -1.75 -30.84 1.13
C ASN A 185 -1.67 -30.27 -0.29
N CYS A 186 -1.74 -31.13 -1.31
CA CYS A 186 -1.74 -30.73 -2.72
C CYS A 186 -2.92 -29.79 -3.04
N ILE A 187 -4.13 -30.13 -2.59
CA ILE A 187 -5.32 -29.27 -2.75
C ILE A 187 -5.11 -27.92 -2.06
N LEU A 188 -4.60 -27.93 -0.82
CA LEU A 188 -4.38 -26.72 -0.04
C LEU A 188 -3.35 -25.79 -0.69
N VAL A 189 -2.24 -26.35 -1.17
CA VAL A 189 -1.23 -25.62 -1.93
C VAL A 189 -1.84 -25.04 -3.20
N TYR A 190 -2.58 -25.84 -3.97
CA TYR A 190 -3.22 -25.37 -5.20
C TYR A 190 -4.19 -24.22 -4.94
N VAL A 191 -5.12 -24.37 -3.99
CA VAL A 191 -6.09 -23.33 -3.62
C VAL A 191 -5.39 -22.07 -3.19
N MET A 192 -4.35 -22.18 -2.37
CA MET A 192 -3.66 -21.01 -1.86
C MET A 192 -2.84 -20.27 -2.94
N VAL A 193 -2.18 -21.01 -3.85
CA VAL A 193 -1.51 -20.42 -5.02
C VAL A 193 -2.54 -19.73 -5.92
N TYR A 194 -3.68 -20.38 -6.19
CA TYR A 194 -4.76 -19.83 -6.99
C TYR A 194 -5.34 -18.54 -6.38
N LEU A 195 -5.67 -18.55 -5.09
CA LEU A 195 -6.19 -17.38 -4.38
C LEU A 195 -5.18 -16.23 -4.40
N ASN A 196 -3.90 -16.53 -4.15
CA ASN A 196 -2.89 -15.50 -4.13
C ASN A 196 -2.63 -14.91 -5.53
N GLU A 197 -2.69 -15.69 -6.60
CA GLU A 197 -2.60 -15.15 -7.96
C GLU A 197 -3.84 -14.34 -8.34
N ARG A 198 -5.04 -14.80 -7.95
CA ARG A 198 -6.30 -14.07 -8.13
C ARG A 198 -6.28 -12.71 -7.40
N ASP A 199 -5.80 -12.68 -6.15
CA ASP A 199 -5.67 -11.45 -5.38
C ASP A 199 -4.70 -10.46 -6.03
N ARG A 200 -3.60 -10.95 -6.61
CA ARG A 200 -2.63 -10.12 -7.34
C ARG A 200 -3.24 -9.51 -8.58
N LEU A 201 -4.02 -10.26 -9.34
CA LEU A 201 -4.73 -9.75 -10.52
C LEU A 201 -5.75 -8.68 -10.13
N LYS A 202 -6.58 -8.95 -9.11
CA LYS A 202 -7.58 -7.99 -8.62
C LYS A 202 -6.94 -6.71 -8.09
N HIS A 203 -5.84 -6.81 -7.35
CA HIS A 203 -5.11 -5.63 -6.89
C HIS A 203 -4.55 -4.79 -8.06
N ARG A 204 -4.03 -5.43 -9.11
CA ARG A 204 -3.54 -4.71 -10.30
C ARG A 204 -4.67 -4.00 -11.03
N GLU A 205 -5.82 -4.65 -11.19
CA GLU A 205 -7.02 -4.05 -11.79
C GLU A 205 -7.48 -2.83 -10.99
N LEU A 206 -7.61 -2.97 -9.66
CA LEU A 206 -8.00 -1.87 -8.77
C LEU A 206 -7.02 -0.70 -8.84
N GLN A 207 -5.71 -0.95 -8.89
CA GLN A 207 -4.71 0.10 -9.04
C GLN A 207 -4.82 0.82 -10.38
N LYS A 208 -5.03 0.09 -11.48
CA LYS A 208 -5.25 0.68 -12.81
C LYS A 208 -6.50 1.55 -12.82
N LEU A 209 -7.61 1.05 -12.28
CA LEU A 209 -8.87 1.78 -12.22
C LEU A 209 -8.76 3.03 -11.33
N SER A 210 -8.12 2.90 -10.17
CA SER A 210 -7.88 4.03 -9.27
C SER A 210 -7.01 5.12 -9.93
N SER A 211 -5.98 4.74 -10.68
CA SER A 211 -5.17 5.70 -11.44
C SER A 211 -6.00 6.39 -12.51
N ALA A 212 -6.78 5.63 -13.30
CA ALA A 212 -7.61 6.18 -14.36
C ALA A 212 -8.67 7.16 -13.81
N LEU A 213 -9.32 6.82 -12.70
CA LEU A 213 -10.28 7.71 -12.03
C LEU A 213 -9.62 8.99 -11.53
N ARG A 214 -8.42 8.89 -10.96
CA ARG A 214 -7.66 10.06 -10.50
C ARG A 214 -7.31 10.97 -11.68
N ASP A 215 -6.87 10.40 -12.79
CA ASP A 215 -6.47 11.17 -13.96
C ASP A 215 -7.71 11.85 -14.62
N MET A 216 -8.85 11.15 -14.66
CA MET A 216 -10.13 11.76 -15.07
C MET A 216 -10.58 12.88 -14.15
N ALA A 217 -10.48 12.70 -12.82
CA ALA A 217 -10.84 13.74 -11.86
C ALA A 217 -9.97 15.00 -12.01
N ILE A 218 -8.68 14.84 -12.32
CA ILE A 218 -7.80 15.99 -12.61
C ILE A 218 -8.26 16.74 -13.86
N VAL A 219 -8.64 16.02 -14.92
CA VAL A 219 -9.13 16.65 -16.16
C VAL A 219 -10.46 17.36 -15.93
N ASP A 220 -11.38 16.76 -15.19
CA ASP A 220 -12.67 17.36 -14.88
C ASP A 220 -12.51 18.62 -14.02
N GLU A 221 -11.64 18.57 -13.01
CA GLU A 221 -11.28 19.72 -12.17
C GLU A 221 -10.68 20.85 -13.01
N ARG A 222 -9.75 20.53 -13.91
CA ARG A 222 -9.15 21.53 -14.82
C ARG A 222 -10.18 22.15 -15.74
N ASN A 223 -11.12 21.36 -16.27
CA ASN A 223 -12.19 21.86 -17.12
C ASN A 223 -13.19 22.73 -16.35
N ARG A 224 -13.45 22.40 -15.07
CA ARG A 224 -14.25 23.26 -14.19
C ARG A 224 -13.54 24.59 -13.95
N LEU A 225 -12.26 24.56 -13.60
CA LEU A 225 -11.46 25.77 -13.40
C LEU A 225 -11.37 26.62 -14.66
N ALA A 226 -11.21 26.00 -15.83
CA ALA A 226 -11.21 26.73 -17.11
C ALA A 226 -12.53 27.48 -17.33
N ARG A 227 -13.68 26.87 -17.00
CA ARG A 227 -15.00 27.52 -17.06
C ARG A 227 -15.14 28.63 -16.02
N GLU A 228 -14.77 28.38 -14.77
CA GLU A 228 -14.82 29.40 -13.70
C GLU A 228 -13.92 30.61 -14.02
N ILE A 229 -12.72 30.37 -14.57
CA ILE A 229 -11.81 31.42 -15.03
C ILE A 229 -12.43 32.17 -16.21
N HIS A 230 -12.93 31.45 -17.23
CA HIS A 230 -13.56 32.07 -18.39
C HIS A 230 -14.74 32.97 -18.00
N ASP A 231 -15.64 32.47 -17.17
CA ASP A 231 -16.87 33.19 -16.81
C ASP A 231 -16.60 34.28 -15.76
N GLY A 232 -15.72 34.01 -14.79
CA GLY A 232 -15.35 34.95 -13.73
C GLY A 232 -14.46 36.10 -14.21
N LEU A 233 -13.30 35.79 -14.80
CA LEU A 233 -12.38 36.82 -15.31
C LEU A 233 -12.92 37.51 -16.57
N GLY A 234 -13.58 36.76 -17.46
CA GLY A 234 -14.20 37.34 -18.66
C GLY A 234 -15.32 38.33 -18.33
N GLY A 235 -16.13 38.04 -17.30
CA GLY A 235 -17.19 38.94 -16.83
C GLY A 235 -16.64 40.23 -16.20
N VAL A 236 -15.62 40.12 -15.34
CA VAL A 236 -15.01 41.28 -14.68
C VAL A 236 -14.29 42.17 -15.69
N LEU A 237 -13.49 41.62 -16.60
CA LEU A 237 -12.83 42.43 -17.64
C LEU A 237 -13.85 43.05 -18.60
N SER A 238 -14.90 42.32 -19.01
CA SER A 238 -15.96 42.92 -19.85
C SER A 238 -16.64 44.10 -19.15
N SER A 239 -16.88 44.00 -17.83
CA SER A 239 -17.42 45.12 -17.05
C SER A 239 -16.46 46.31 -17.01
N VAL A 240 -15.15 46.09 -16.88
CA VAL A 240 -14.13 47.16 -16.94
C VAL A 240 -14.10 47.82 -18.31
N VAL A 241 -14.16 47.04 -19.39
CA VAL A 241 -14.22 47.53 -20.77
C VAL A 241 -15.45 48.43 -20.95
N ILE A 242 -16.64 47.96 -20.58
CA ILE A 242 -17.91 48.69 -20.71
C ILE A 242 -17.93 49.96 -19.84
N GLN A 243 -17.46 49.87 -18.59
CA GLN A 243 -17.40 51.03 -17.69
C GLN A 243 -16.42 52.09 -18.20
N SER A 244 -15.28 51.66 -18.75
CA SER A 244 -14.31 52.57 -19.34
C SER A 244 -14.87 53.25 -20.58
N GLU A 245 -15.54 52.51 -21.46
CA GLU A 245 -16.21 53.06 -22.64
C GLU A 245 -17.34 54.03 -22.27
N TYR A 246 -18.16 53.69 -21.27
CA TYR A 246 -19.23 54.56 -20.76
C TYR A 246 -18.67 55.89 -20.21
N LEU A 247 -17.62 55.83 -19.41
CA LEU A 247 -16.95 57.02 -18.86
C LEU A 247 -16.32 57.88 -19.97
N LEU A 248 -15.71 57.27 -20.99
CA LEU A 248 -15.19 57.98 -22.16
C LEU A 248 -16.32 58.71 -22.91
N ASN A 249 -17.42 58.02 -23.20
CA ASN A 249 -18.58 58.61 -23.87
C ASN A 249 -19.24 59.73 -23.05
N MET A 250 -19.27 59.61 -21.72
CA MET A 250 -19.80 60.64 -20.83
C MET A 250 -18.92 61.90 -20.78
N ILE A 251 -17.59 61.75 -20.92
CA ILE A 251 -16.64 62.88 -21.07
C ILE A 251 -16.81 63.59 -22.43
N ASP A 252 -17.18 62.86 -23.48
CA ASP A 252 -17.45 63.41 -24.82
C ASP A 252 -18.82 64.09 -24.97
N GLY A 253 -19.79 63.73 -24.12
CA GLY A 253 -21.10 64.38 -24.07
C GLY A 253 -21.06 65.87 -23.69
N SER A 254 -21.94 66.67 -24.33
CA SER A 254 -22.02 68.13 -24.14
C SER A 254 -22.45 68.56 -22.73
N GLU A 255 -23.11 67.70 -21.95
CA GLU A 255 -23.71 68.04 -20.65
C GLU A 255 -22.70 68.04 -19.49
N VAL A 256 -21.77 67.07 -19.43
CA VAL A 256 -20.62 67.12 -18.50
C VAL A 256 -19.62 68.18 -18.97
N ARG A 257 -19.51 68.38 -20.28
CA ARG A 257 -18.74 69.49 -20.86
C ARG A 257 -19.27 70.85 -20.39
N ALA A 258 -20.59 71.00 -20.25
CA ALA A 258 -21.27 72.20 -19.77
C ALA A 258 -21.27 72.36 -18.23
N ARG A 259 -21.33 71.26 -17.44
CA ARG A 259 -21.35 71.34 -15.95
C ARG A 259 -19.99 71.63 -15.30
N ILE A 260 -18.87 71.35 -15.96
CA ILE A 260 -17.50 71.64 -15.45
C ILE A 260 -17.02 73.04 -15.95
N SER A 261 -17.93 73.96 -16.23
CA SER A 261 -17.71 75.27 -16.87
C SER A 261 -17.02 76.33 -16.00
N GLY A 262 -16.65 76.03 -14.75
CA GLY A 262 -16.12 77.02 -13.80
C GLY A 262 -14.60 77.24 -13.77
N SER A 263 -13.77 76.36 -14.35
CA SER A 263 -12.29 76.47 -14.28
C SER A 263 -11.63 75.92 -15.55
N SER A 264 -11.14 76.81 -16.43
CA SER A 264 -10.76 76.49 -17.82
C SER A 264 -9.35 75.89 -17.98
N GLU A 265 -8.36 76.36 -17.22
CA GLU A 265 -6.94 75.97 -17.42
C GLU A 265 -6.58 74.63 -16.80
N ALA A 266 -6.98 74.36 -15.56
CA ALA A 266 -6.74 73.05 -14.91
C ALA A 266 -7.43 71.90 -15.68
N ARG A 267 -8.52 72.22 -16.38
CA ARG A 267 -9.34 71.28 -17.14
C ARG A 267 -8.72 70.89 -18.48
N ALA A 268 -8.08 71.83 -19.18
CA ALA A 268 -7.35 71.57 -20.41
C ALA A 268 -6.14 70.63 -20.18
N ALA A 269 -5.58 70.62 -18.97
CA ALA A 269 -4.47 69.74 -18.60
C ALA A 269 -4.92 68.36 -18.07
N ILE A 270 -5.99 68.28 -17.27
CA ILE A 270 -6.37 67.04 -16.56
C ILE A 270 -7.27 66.11 -17.40
N LEU A 271 -8.19 66.66 -18.19
CA LEU A 271 -9.15 65.88 -18.97
C LEU A 271 -8.48 64.97 -20.04
N PRO A 272 -7.45 65.42 -20.76
CA PRO A 272 -6.69 64.57 -21.68
C PRO A 272 -5.98 63.42 -20.96
N THR A 273 -5.47 63.66 -19.75
CA THR A 273 -4.80 62.64 -18.94
C THR A 273 -5.76 61.57 -18.45
N ILE A 274 -6.93 61.96 -17.91
CA ILE A 274 -7.97 60.99 -17.50
C ILE A 274 -8.46 60.19 -18.70
N ARG A 275 -8.69 60.85 -19.85
CA ARG A 275 -9.06 60.15 -21.09
C ARG A 275 -8.00 59.14 -21.50
N LYS A 276 -6.73 59.53 -21.48
CA LYS A 276 -5.62 58.66 -21.86
C LYS A 276 -5.55 57.45 -20.93
N GLU A 277 -5.58 57.65 -19.63
CA GLU A 277 -5.59 56.56 -18.64
C GLU A 277 -6.80 55.62 -18.81
N LEU A 278 -7.97 56.15 -19.17
CA LEU A 278 -9.16 55.33 -19.44
C LEU A 278 -9.07 54.54 -20.75
N CYS A 279 -8.53 55.14 -21.81
CA CYS A 279 -8.26 54.43 -23.05
C CYS A 279 -7.19 53.35 -22.84
N ASP A 280 -6.14 53.65 -22.09
CA ASP A 280 -5.07 52.71 -21.76
C ASP A 280 -5.61 51.55 -20.91
N LEU A 281 -6.52 51.83 -19.95
CA LEU A 281 -7.20 50.80 -19.15
C LEU A 281 -8.17 49.94 -19.99
N HIS A 282 -8.93 50.56 -20.88
CA HIS A 282 -9.84 49.86 -21.80
C HIS A 282 -9.06 48.90 -22.71
N GLN A 283 -7.98 49.39 -23.34
CA GLN A 283 -7.12 48.59 -24.19
C GLN A 283 -6.44 47.46 -23.41
N ALA A 284 -5.91 47.74 -22.22
CA ALA A 284 -5.27 46.72 -21.38
C ALA A 284 -6.25 45.62 -20.94
N ALA A 285 -7.52 45.96 -20.69
CA ALA A 285 -8.56 44.99 -20.35
C ALA A 285 -8.97 44.15 -21.57
N GLU A 286 -9.05 44.74 -22.77
CA GLU A 286 -9.37 44.02 -24.01
C GLU A 286 -8.24 43.04 -24.38
N ASP A 287 -6.99 43.50 -24.33
CA ASP A 287 -5.80 42.67 -24.59
C ASP A 287 -5.73 41.50 -23.60
N SER A 288 -6.05 41.76 -22.32
CA SER A 288 -6.07 40.72 -21.29
C SER A 288 -7.20 39.70 -21.50
N ILE A 289 -8.36 40.09 -22.05
CA ILE A 289 -9.43 39.14 -22.43
C ILE A 289 -8.95 38.23 -23.56
N GLU A 290 -8.32 38.81 -24.58
CA GLU A 290 -7.89 38.08 -25.77
C GLU A 290 -6.75 37.11 -25.43
N GLU A 291 -5.81 37.53 -24.59
CA GLU A 291 -4.73 36.69 -24.05
C GLU A 291 -5.30 35.53 -23.20
N LEU A 292 -6.29 35.82 -22.35
CA LEU A 292 -6.95 34.81 -21.50
C LEU A 292 -7.73 33.79 -22.36
N ARG A 293 -8.46 34.26 -23.37
CA ARG A 293 -9.14 33.42 -24.36
C ARG A 293 -8.16 32.54 -25.14
N ARG A 294 -7.00 33.08 -25.52
CA ARG A 294 -5.93 32.34 -26.20
C ARG A 294 -5.30 31.28 -25.30
N SER A 295 -5.00 31.63 -24.06
CA SER A 295 -4.43 30.70 -23.07
C SER A 295 -5.37 29.53 -22.77
N LEU A 296 -6.68 29.79 -22.70
CA LEU A 296 -7.71 28.76 -22.51
C LEU A 296 -7.87 27.87 -23.74
N ARG A 297 -7.74 28.40 -24.97
CA ARG A 297 -7.73 27.58 -26.19
C ARG A 297 -6.51 26.66 -26.24
N MET A 298 -5.32 27.17 -25.95
CA MET A 298 -4.10 26.34 -25.92
C MET A 298 -4.19 25.25 -24.84
N MET A 299 -4.72 25.59 -23.66
CA MET A 299 -4.97 24.60 -22.60
C MET A 299 -5.97 23.50 -23.03
N LYS A 300 -6.87 23.78 -23.99
CA LYS A 300 -7.81 22.80 -24.53
C LYS A 300 -7.21 21.97 -25.68
N GLU A 301 -6.28 22.53 -26.45
CA GLU A 301 -5.65 21.89 -27.62
C GLU A 301 -4.40 21.07 -27.27
N ASP A 302 -3.74 21.31 -26.14
CA ASP A 302 -2.63 20.49 -25.63
C ASP A 302 -3.09 19.14 -25.00
N PHE A 303 -4.31 18.71 -25.30
CA PHE A 303 -4.92 17.41 -24.91
C PHE A 303 -5.54 16.71 -26.13
#